data_AF-A0A965L0Y3-F1
#
_entry.id   AF-A0A965L0Y3-F1
#
_cell.length_a   1.000
_cell.length_b   1.000
_cell.length_c   1.000
_cell.angle_alpha   90.00
_cell.angle_beta   90.00
_cell.angle_gamma   90.00
#
_symmetry.space_group_name_H-M   'P 1'
#
loop_
_entity.id
_entity.type
_entity.pdbx_description
1 polymer ?
#
loop_
_entity_poly.entity_id
_entity_poly.type
_entity_poly.pdbx_seq_one_letter_code
_entity_poly.pdbx_strand_id
1 'polypeptide(L)'
;MISAPEFTRASIRSVPKLSANSQADAIIVAWGNPKAPSAVSAKATYDATQLLVQHFSQDFKDATSNANHGVSSGVKTAPNGPVGESGIFDGNAKLAVEKSATLKFPSGASLTLSTWVKPSGNDNANLIQIGEGKTGGWNYLWAYP
;
A
#
# COMPACT_ATOMS: atom_id res chain seq x y z
N MET A 1 0.68 -16.77 46.90
CA MET A 1 0.84 -17.42 45.57
C MET A 1 -0.46 -17.14 44.81
N ILE A 2 -0.51 -16.04 44.04
CA ILE A 2 -1.73 -15.61 43.33
C ILE A 2 -1.58 -16.02 41.87
N SER A 3 -2.51 -16.85 41.41
CA SER A 3 -2.58 -17.40 40.06
C SER A 3 -2.80 -16.30 39.02
N ALA A 4 -2.01 -16.29 37.94
CA ALA A 4 -2.20 -15.41 36.81
C ALA A 4 -3.34 -15.93 35.92
N PRO A 5 -4.26 -15.08 35.42
CA PRO A 5 -5.30 -15.52 34.50
C PRO A 5 -4.70 -15.80 33.13
N GLU A 6 -4.96 -17.00 32.59
CA GLU A 6 -4.61 -17.37 31.22
C GLU A 6 -5.45 -16.57 30.22
N PHE A 7 -4.77 -15.84 29.31
CA PHE A 7 -5.42 -15.20 28.17
C PHE A 7 -5.59 -16.21 27.04
N THR A 8 -6.76 -16.84 26.98
CA THR A 8 -7.16 -17.70 25.85
C THR A 8 -7.13 -16.89 24.54
N ARG A 9 -6.42 -17.42 23.54
CA ARG A 9 -6.16 -16.81 22.23
C ARG A 9 -7.47 -16.55 21.48
N ALA A 10 -7.88 -15.28 21.38
CA ALA A 10 -9.01 -14.88 20.55
C ALA A 10 -8.65 -15.02 19.06
N SER A 11 -9.45 -15.83 18.35
CA SER A 11 -9.41 -15.99 16.90
C SER A 11 -9.76 -14.67 16.22
N ILE A 12 -8.86 -14.17 15.37
CA ILE A 12 -8.95 -12.87 14.69
C ILE A 12 -9.95 -12.97 13.53
N ARG A 13 -11.25 -12.97 13.83
CA ARG A 13 -12.30 -12.65 12.84
C ARG A 13 -13.65 -12.27 13.44
N SER A 14 -13.67 -11.55 14.58
CA SER A 14 -14.89 -11.01 15.16
C SER A 14 -14.81 -9.49 15.26
N VAL A 15 -15.71 -8.79 14.57
CA VAL A 15 -15.97 -7.37 14.85
C VAL A 15 -16.51 -7.27 16.28
N PRO A 16 -15.92 -6.44 17.16
CA PRO A 16 -16.44 -6.25 18.51
C PRO A 16 -17.89 -5.79 18.46
N LYS A 17 -18.78 -6.50 19.15
CA LYS A 17 -20.16 -6.05 19.32
C LYS A 17 -20.17 -4.93 20.35
N LEU A 18 -20.67 -3.77 19.94
CA LEU A 18 -20.90 -2.64 20.84
C LEU A 18 -22.39 -2.58 21.17
N SER A 19 -22.72 -2.59 22.44
CA SER A 19 -24.08 -2.42 22.94
C SER A 19 -24.44 -0.94 22.91
N ALA A 20 -25.66 -0.61 22.47
CA ALA A 20 -26.13 0.78 22.46
C ALA A 20 -26.07 1.39 23.86
N ASN A 21 -25.52 2.61 23.99
CA ASN A 21 -25.36 3.35 25.24
C ASN A 21 -24.49 2.66 26.31
N SER A 22 -23.67 1.66 25.96
CA SER A 22 -22.70 1.10 26.91
C SER A 22 -21.58 2.09 27.18
N GLN A 23 -21.35 2.42 28.45
CA GLN A 23 -20.15 3.16 28.88
C GLN A 23 -18.97 2.22 29.20
N ALA A 24 -19.19 0.90 29.16
CA ALA A 24 -18.18 -0.11 29.40
C ALA A 24 -17.52 -0.64 28.11
N ASP A 25 -18.18 -0.44 26.95
CA ASP A 25 -17.68 -0.91 25.68
C ASP A 25 -16.76 0.16 25.08
N ALA A 26 -15.49 -0.16 24.89
CA ALA A 26 -14.51 0.73 24.27
C ALA A 26 -13.75 0.03 23.14
N ILE A 27 -13.54 0.73 22.03
CA ILE A 27 -12.58 0.32 21.01
C ILE A 27 -11.22 0.90 21.41
N ILE A 28 -10.29 0.04 21.82
CA ILE A 28 -8.92 0.45 22.16
C ILE A 28 -8.02 0.14 20.97
N VAL A 29 -7.43 1.19 20.38
CA VAL A 29 -6.43 1.05 19.32
C VAL A 29 -5.04 1.21 19.95
N ALA A 30 -4.40 0.08 20.23
CA ALA A 30 -3.01 0.06 20.70
C ALA A 30 -2.04 0.07 19.51
N TRP A 31 -1.07 0.98 19.52
CA TRP A 31 0.00 1.09 18.51
C TRP A 31 1.38 0.93 19.16
N GLY A 32 2.41 0.61 18.37
CA GLY A 32 3.80 0.59 18.82
C GLY A 32 4.25 -0.65 19.61
N ASN A 33 3.45 -1.73 19.66
CA ASN A 33 3.88 -3.01 20.24
C ASN A 33 4.52 -3.91 19.16
N PRO A 34 5.86 -4.12 19.16
CA PRO A 34 6.54 -4.93 18.15
C PRO A 34 6.20 -6.43 18.23
N LYS A 35 5.63 -6.87 19.36
CA LYS A 35 5.20 -8.26 19.58
C LYS A 35 3.75 -8.51 19.21
N ALA A 36 3.02 -7.48 18.78
CA ALA A 36 1.65 -7.64 18.33
C ALA A 36 1.63 -8.52 17.07
N PRO A 37 0.83 -9.61 17.03
CA PRO A 37 0.66 -10.38 15.81
C PRO A 37 0.09 -9.48 14.71
N SER A 38 0.67 -9.55 13.51
CA SER A 38 0.06 -8.93 12.32
C SER A 38 -1.30 -9.58 12.05
N ALA A 39 -2.37 -8.94 12.49
CA ALA A 39 -3.75 -9.36 12.27
C ALA A 39 -4.23 -9.05 10.84
N VAL A 40 -3.47 -8.26 10.09
CA VAL A 40 -3.82 -7.75 8.77
C VAL A 40 -3.29 -8.68 7.68
N SER A 41 -4.23 -9.38 7.03
CA SER A 41 -4.01 -9.98 5.73
C SER A 41 -4.16 -8.88 4.68
N ALA A 42 -3.08 -8.18 4.32
CA ALA A 42 -3.11 -7.14 3.29
C ALA A 42 -3.76 -7.63 1.99
N LYS A 43 -3.49 -8.90 1.60
CA LYS A 43 -4.11 -9.56 0.44
C LYS A 43 -5.64 -9.71 0.52
N ALA A 44 -6.21 -9.69 1.72
CA ALA A 44 -7.67 -9.76 1.92
C ALA A 44 -8.30 -8.36 2.10
N THR A 45 -7.48 -7.32 2.23
CA THR A 45 -7.93 -5.93 2.29
C THR A 45 -8.16 -5.35 0.90
N TYR A 46 -7.39 -5.83 -0.08
CA TYR A 46 -7.48 -5.37 -1.45
C TYR A 46 -8.43 -6.26 -2.27
N ASP A 47 -9.33 -5.65 -3.03
CA ASP A 47 -10.27 -6.36 -3.91
C ASP A 47 -9.63 -6.65 -5.28
N ALA A 48 -10.34 -7.39 -6.12
CA ALA A 48 -9.86 -7.79 -7.44
C ALA A 48 -9.73 -6.63 -8.45
N THR A 49 -10.24 -5.43 -8.13
CA THR A 49 -10.13 -4.25 -8.99
C THR A 49 -8.80 -3.53 -8.83
N GLN A 50 -8.08 -3.80 -7.74
CA GLN A 50 -6.76 -3.25 -7.48
C GLN A 50 -5.70 -4.14 -8.11
N LEU A 51 -5.10 -3.64 -9.19
CA LEU A 51 -4.13 -4.39 -9.99
C LEU A 51 -2.75 -4.46 -9.33
N LEU A 52 -2.38 -3.42 -8.57
CA LEU A 52 -1.10 -3.29 -7.90
C LEU A 52 -1.25 -2.38 -6.67
N VAL A 53 -0.71 -2.82 -5.53
CA VAL A 53 -0.48 -1.94 -4.38
C VAL A 53 0.96 -2.09 -3.93
N GLN A 54 1.75 -1.06 -4.23
CA GLN A 54 3.18 -1.07 -4.03
C GLN A 54 3.55 -0.40 -2.70
N HIS A 55 4.12 -1.18 -1.79
CA HIS A 55 4.76 -0.64 -0.57
C HIS A 55 6.28 -0.71 -0.70
N PHE A 56 6.98 0.31 -0.19
CA PHE A 56 8.45 0.36 -0.23
C PHE A 56 9.12 -0.39 0.94
N SER A 57 8.42 -0.54 2.06
CA SER A 57 8.91 -1.20 3.29
C SER A 57 8.93 -2.73 3.25
N GLN A 58 8.42 -3.34 2.18
CA GLN A 58 8.28 -4.79 2.06
C GLN A 58 9.05 -5.34 0.86
N ASP A 59 10.29 -4.93 0.66
CA ASP A 59 11.14 -5.36 -0.47
C ASP A 59 10.46 -5.13 -1.83
N PHE A 60 9.74 -4.02 -1.97
CA PHE A 60 8.96 -3.71 -3.16
C PHE A 60 7.90 -4.78 -3.53
N LYS A 61 7.34 -5.50 -2.56
CA LYS A 61 6.26 -6.45 -2.79
C LYS A 61 4.91 -5.77 -3.03
N ASP A 62 4.21 -6.25 -4.06
CA ASP A 62 2.78 -6.04 -4.25
C ASP A 62 1.96 -6.70 -3.12
N ALA A 63 1.19 -5.88 -2.42
CA ALA A 63 0.34 -6.32 -1.32
C ALA A 63 -1.00 -6.92 -1.76
N THR A 64 -1.39 -6.79 -3.04
CA THR A 64 -2.59 -7.43 -3.57
C THR A 64 -2.41 -8.95 -3.67
N SER A 65 -3.50 -9.66 -3.95
CA SER A 65 -3.46 -11.09 -4.27
C SER A 65 -2.76 -11.38 -5.61
N ASN A 66 -2.58 -10.38 -6.48
CA ASN A 66 -1.98 -10.55 -7.81
C ASN A 66 -0.48 -10.82 -7.77
N ALA A 67 0.21 -10.40 -6.70
CA ALA A 67 1.64 -10.63 -6.48
C ALA A 67 2.53 -10.11 -7.63
N ASN A 68 2.18 -8.95 -8.20
CA ASN A 68 2.95 -8.25 -9.21
C ASN A 68 4.13 -7.49 -8.56
N HIS A 69 5.07 -8.23 -7.96
CA HIS A 69 6.18 -7.65 -7.21
C HIS A 69 7.10 -6.78 -8.08
N GLY A 70 7.56 -5.68 -7.50
CA GLY A 70 8.50 -4.78 -8.15
C GLY A 70 9.93 -5.29 -8.09
N VAL A 71 10.65 -5.09 -9.20
CA VAL A 71 12.09 -5.33 -9.34
C VAL A 71 12.78 -3.97 -9.32
N SER A 72 13.47 -3.69 -8.21
CA SER A 72 14.21 -2.45 -8.03
C SER A 72 15.58 -2.52 -8.71
N SER A 73 15.93 -1.44 -9.39
CA SER A 73 17.27 -1.14 -9.88
C SER A 73 17.67 0.22 -9.31
N GLY A 74 18.44 0.23 -8.22
CA GLY A 74 18.99 1.45 -7.62
C GLY A 74 18.01 2.29 -6.78
N VAL A 75 16.77 1.85 -6.56
CA VAL A 75 15.82 2.58 -5.69
C VAL A 75 16.25 2.44 -4.23
N LYS A 76 16.44 3.59 -3.57
CA LYS A 76 16.71 3.65 -2.12
C LYS A 76 15.41 3.82 -1.36
N THR A 77 15.27 3.21 -0.19
CA THR A 77 14.11 3.45 0.69
C THR A 77 14.44 4.49 1.74
N ALA A 78 13.45 5.29 2.12
CA ALA A 78 13.56 6.29 3.19
C ALA A 78 12.35 6.19 4.14
N PRO A 79 12.57 6.23 5.46
CA PRO A 79 11.53 5.95 6.46
C PRO A 79 10.49 7.06 6.64
N ASN A 80 10.70 8.22 6.01
CA ASN A 80 9.95 9.45 6.25
C ASN A 80 8.94 9.79 5.15
N GLY A 81 8.37 8.79 4.48
CA GLY A 81 7.29 9.01 3.53
C GLY A 81 5.97 9.38 4.24
N PRO A 82 5.03 10.05 3.54
CA PRO A 82 3.76 10.51 4.14
C PRO A 82 2.88 9.40 4.70
N VAL A 83 2.97 8.18 4.15
CA VAL A 83 2.14 7.03 4.51
C VAL A 83 2.97 5.79 4.88
N GLY A 84 4.24 5.99 5.25
CA GLY A 84 5.19 4.92 5.55
C GLY A 84 6.53 5.12 4.83
N GLU A 85 7.29 4.05 4.62
CA GLU A 85 8.53 4.15 3.85
C GLU A 85 8.26 4.58 2.41
N SER A 86 9.19 5.35 1.85
CA SER A 86 9.14 5.91 0.49
C SER A 86 10.32 5.43 -0.35
N GLY A 87 10.15 5.35 -1.67
CA GLY A 87 11.24 5.14 -2.61
C GLY A 87 11.81 6.46 -3.10
N ILE A 88 13.13 6.57 -3.13
CA ILE A 88 13.87 7.69 -3.72
C ILE A 88 14.26 7.32 -5.15
N PHE A 89 13.84 8.17 -6.09
CA PHE A 89 14.16 8.05 -7.50
C PHE A 89 15.03 9.25 -7.92
N ASP A 90 16.26 8.97 -8.35
CA ASP A 90 17.28 9.98 -8.68
C ASP A 90 17.49 10.18 -10.20
N GLY A 91 16.57 9.65 -11.00
CA GLY A 91 16.65 9.64 -12.46
C GLY A 91 17.38 8.42 -13.06
N ASN A 92 18.22 7.73 -12.28
CA ASN A 92 18.85 6.47 -12.67
C ASN A 92 18.14 5.25 -12.05
N ALA A 93 17.54 5.45 -10.87
CA ALA A 93 16.77 4.44 -10.16
C ALA A 93 15.45 4.10 -10.86
N LYS A 94 15.09 2.81 -10.86
CA LYS A 94 13.90 2.27 -11.54
C LYS A 94 13.24 1.22 -10.66
N LEU A 95 11.92 1.23 -10.61
CA LEU A 95 11.14 0.11 -10.08
C LEU A 95 10.27 -0.43 -11.22
N ALA A 96 10.61 -1.63 -11.71
CA ALA A 96 9.90 -2.25 -12.81
C ALA A 96 8.96 -3.34 -12.27
N VAL A 97 7.78 -3.48 -12.86
CA VAL A 97 6.89 -4.61 -12.60
C VAL A 97 6.83 -5.45 -13.87
N GLU A 98 7.12 -6.73 -13.75
CA GLU A 98 7.13 -7.65 -14.89
C GLU A 98 5.72 -7.86 -15.45
N LYS A 99 5.64 -8.12 -16.76
CA LYS A 99 4.37 -8.40 -17.42
C LYS A 99 3.70 -9.63 -16.81
N SER A 100 2.40 -9.54 -16.54
CA SER A 100 1.61 -10.66 -16.01
C SER A 100 0.20 -10.67 -16.59
N ALA A 101 -0.49 -11.81 -16.45
CA ALA A 101 -1.88 -11.93 -16.90
C ALA A 101 -2.82 -10.97 -16.15
N THR A 102 -2.52 -10.66 -14.90
CA THR A 102 -3.28 -9.72 -14.06
C THR A 102 -3.06 -8.26 -14.45
N LEU A 103 -2.00 -7.95 -15.20
CA LEU A 103 -1.70 -6.60 -15.70
C LEU A 103 -2.12 -6.38 -17.15
N LYS A 104 -2.98 -7.26 -17.70
CA LYS A 104 -3.52 -7.09 -19.05
C LYS A 104 -4.52 -5.94 -19.08
N PHE A 105 -4.12 -4.82 -19.67
CA PHE A 105 -5.00 -3.70 -19.95
C PHE A 105 -5.55 -3.80 -21.38
N PRO A 106 -6.88 -4.00 -21.57
CA PRO A 106 -7.47 -3.92 -22.89
C PRO A 106 -7.39 -2.48 -23.43
N SER A 107 -7.30 -2.34 -24.75
CA SER A 107 -7.29 -1.03 -25.41
C SER A 107 -8.53 -0.23 -25.04
N GLY A 108 -8.34 1.01 -24.57
CA GLY A 108 -9.44 1.89 -24.14
C GLY A 108 -9.90 1.70 -22.69
N ALA A 109 -9.25 0.81 -21.92
CA ALA A 109 -9.51 0.71 -20.48
C ALA A 109 -9.12 1.99 -19.74
N SER A 110 -9.88 2.33 -18.69
CA SER A 110 -9.56 3.43 -17.78
C SER A 110 -8.60 2.95 -16.69
N LEU A 111 -7.61 3.79 -16.36
CA LEU A 111 -6.68 3.56 -15.25
C LEU A 111 -6.83 4.69 -14.23
N THR A 112 -6.92 4.31 -12.96
CA THR A 112 -6.80 5.23 -11.83
C THR A 112 -5.50 4.96 -11.11
N LEU A 113 -4.68 6.00 -10.90
CA LEU A 113 -3.50 5.96 -10.05
C LEU A 113 -3.68 6.91 -8.88
N SER A 114 -3.30 6.46 -7.68
CA SER A 114 -3.18 7.30 -6.50
C SER A 114 -1.80 7.08 -5.89
N THR A 115 -1.06 8.17 -5.67
CA THR A 115 0.29 8.13 -5.13
C THR A 115 0.65 9.44 -4.44
N TRP A 116 1.57 9.36 -3.47
CA TRP A 116 2.19 10.52 -2.85
C TRP A 116 3.56 10.74 -3.46
N VAL A 117 3.81 11.91 -4.01
CA VAL A 117 5.10 12.25 -4.63
C VAL A 117 5.60 13.58 -4.09
N LYS A 118 6.89 13.61 -3.78
CA LYS A 118 7.62 14.82 -3.39
C LYS A 118 8.71 15.09 -4.42
N PRO A 119 8.50 16.03 -5.37
CA PRO A 119 9.53 16.43 -6.30
C PRO A 119 10.71 17.09 -5.56
N SER A 120 11.95 16.79 -5.97
CA SER A 120 13.15 17.45 -5.46
C SER A 120 13.59 18.66 -6.31
N GLY A 121 12.95 18.86 -7.46
CA GLY A 121 13.29 19.89 -8.45
C GLY A 121 12.18 20.05 -9.49
N ASN A 122 12.41 20.94 -10.47
CA ASN A 122 11.40 21.35 -11.46
C ASN A 122 11.76 20.89 -12.89
N ASP A 123 12.39 19.72 -13.00
CA ASP A 123 13.06 19.23 -14.22
C ASP A 123 12.10 18.69 -15.31
N ASN A 124 10.86 19.18 -15.37
CA ASN A 124 9.82 18.72 -16.32
C ASN A 124 9.61 17.20 -16.33
N ALA A 125 9.63 16.57 -15.16
CA ALA A 125 9.42 15.12 -15.02
C ALA A 125 7.97 14.72 -15.35
N ASN A 126 7.80 13.60 -16.06
CA ASN A 126 6.49 12.99 -16.26
C ASN A 126 6.11 12.15 -15.04
N LEU A 127 4.97 12.44 -14.42
CA LEU A 127 4.48 11.69 -13.28
C LEU A 127 3.80 10.38 -13.69
N ILE A 128 3.04 10.41 -14.78
CA ILE A 128 2.32 9.25 -15.32
C ILE A 128 2.38 9.30 -16.84
N GLN A 129 2.65 8.16 -17.46
CA GLN A 129 2.48 7.96 -18.90
C GLN A 129 1.78 6.61 -19.12
N ILE A 130 0.68 6.64 -19.87
CA ILE A 130 -0.10 5.44 -20.21
C ILE A 130 -0.01 5.23 -21.72
N GLY A 131 0.52 4.08 -22.15
CA GLY A 131 0.53 3.67 -23.56
C GLY A 131 1.67 2.71 -23.89
N GLU A 132 1.53 1.97 -25.01
CA GLU A 132 2.67 1.40 -25.73
C GLU A 132 3.35 2.54 -26.49
N GLY A 133 4.26 3.26 -25.83
CA GLY A 133 5.07 4.28 -26.49
C GLY A 133 4.32 5.42 -27.20
N LYS A 134 3.02 5.64 -26.95
CA LYS A 134 2.28 6.81 -27.43
C LYS A 134 1.22 7.30 -26.43
N THR A 135 1.18 8.62 -26.34
CA THR A 135 0.52 9.51 -25.39
C THR A 135 -0.97 9.22 -25.18
N GLY A 136 -1.36 8.88 -23.94
CA GLY A 136 -2.76 8.72 -23.50
C GLY A 136 -3.10 9.68 -22.35
N GLY A 137 -4.23 10.38 -22.49
CA GLY A 137 -4.61 11.60 -21.78
C GLY A 137 -4.89 11.54 -20.27
N TRP A 138 -4.98 12.76 -19.72
CA TRP A 138 -5.05 13.12 -18.31
C TRP A 138 -6.28 12.60 -17.57
N ASN A 139 -6.08 12.16 -16.32
CA ASN A 139 -7.11 12.10 -15.29
C ASN A 139 -6.55 12.73 -13.99
N TYR A 140 -7.37 13.57 -13.36
CA TYR A 140 -7.03 14.51 -12.29
C TYR A 140 -6.28 13.86 -11.10
N LEU A 141 -5.22 14.54 -10.64
CA LEU A 141 -4.48 14.20 -9.42
C LEU A 141 -4.49 15.40 -8.46
N TRP A 142 -4.92 15.16 -7.22
CA TRP A 142 -4.78 16.10 -6.12
C TRP A 142 -3.39 15.93 -5.51
N ALA A 143 -2.51 16.92 -5.72
CA ALA A 143 -1.26 17.04 -4.98
C ALA A 143 -1.46 18.09 -3.89
N TYR A 144 -1.23 17.71 -2.63
CA TYR A 144 -1.13 18.69 -1.54
C TYR A 144 0.33 19.16 -1.40
N PRO A 145 0.56 20.46 -1.13
CA PRO A 145 1.89 21.05 -0.96
C PRO A 145 2.63 20.52 0.27
#